data_AF-A0A1M7MZD1-F1
#
_entry.id   AF-A0A1M7MZD1-F1
#
_cell.length_a   1.000
_cell.length_b   1.000
_cell.length_c   1.000
_cell.angle_alpha   90.00
_cell.angle_beta   90.00
_cell.angle_gamma   90.00
#
_symmetry.space_group_name_H-M   'P 1'
#
loop_
_entity.id
_entity.type
_entity.pdbx_description
1 polymer ?
#
loop_
_entity_poly.entity_id
_entity_poly.type
_entity_poly.pdbx_seq_one_letter_code
_entity_poly.pdbx_strand_id
1 'polypeptide(L)'
;MKFQIFRCLLLAGILATAWNCSESAATQDSASNKTSDLQIPQNIVVSEPSYFYQLGANYYVIAPKTMTVSDGSGNVIGTFNTSTGAIMSLSGEIIAINLDLSKLPMIAPTVPSKDLIAVDLDS
;
A
#
# COMPACT_ATOMS: atom_id res chain seq x y z
N MET A 1 9.44 52.39 14.10
CA MET A 1 10.26 52.54 15.33
C MET A 1 9.31 52.57 16.52
N LYS A 2 9.59 52.08 17.74
CA LYS A 2 10.59 51.18 18.34
C LYS A 2 10.25 51.27 19.84
N PHE A 3 9.66 50.24 20.45
CA PHE A 3 9.59 50.17 21.92
C PHE A 3 10.56 49.08 22.37
N GLN A 4 11.66 49.53 22.97
CA GLN A 4 12.64 48.74 23.66
C GLN A 4 12.64 49.12 25.14
N ILE A 5 12.30 48.17 26.01
CA ILE A 5 12.76 48.09 27.40
C ILE A 5 12.84 46.58 27.71
N PHE A 6 14.00 45.95 27.46
CA PHE A 6 14.99 45.57 28.48
C PHE A 6 14.37 44.75 29.63
N ARG A 7 14.51 43.42 29.58
CA ARG A 7 15.56 42.65 30.29
C ARG A 7 15.48 42.80 31.81
N CYS A 8 14.91 41.79 32.48
CA CYS A 8 15.63 40.91 33.42
C CYS A 8 14.66 39.97 34.15
N LEU A 9 15.20 38.80 34.54
CA LEU A 9 14.66 37.72 35.38
C LEU A 9 13.94 36.60 34.60
N LEU A 10 14.67 35.66 33.98
CA LEU A 10 15.33 34.51 34.63
C LEU A 10 14.42 33.80 35.64
N LEU A 11 13.68 32.79 35.17
CA LEU A 11 13.52 31.54 35.91
C LEU A 11 13.90 30.38 34.98
N ALA A 12 15.13 29.93 35.18
CA ALA A 12 15.56 28.61 34.82
C ALA A 12 14.77 27.60 35.66
N GLY A 13 14.13 26.65 35.01
CA GLY A 13 13.53 25.47 35.62
C GLY A 13 13.94 24.24 34.81
N ILE A 14 15.17 23.81 35.01
CA ILE A 14 15.68 22.53 34.51
C ILE A 14 15.11 21.46 35.43
N LEU A 15 14.18 20.64 34.94
CA LEU A 15 14.01 19.28 35.45
C LEU A 15 14.31 18.35 34.29
N ALA A 16 15.56 17.92 34.28
CA ALA A 16 16.05 16.81 33.50
C ALA A 16 15.34 15.55 33.98
N THR A 17 14.38 15.04 33.21
CA THR A 17 14.10 13.62 33.23
C THR A 17 15.15 12.96 32.34
N ALA A 18 16.26 12.53 32.97
CA ALA A 18 17.18 11.59 32.38
C ALA A 18 16.43 10.27 32.19
N TRP A 19 15.82 10.08 31.02
CA TRP A 19 15.48 8.74 30.55
C TRP A 19 16.74 8.17 29.89
N ASN A 20 17.58 7.61 30.75
CA ASN A 20 18.63 6.63 30.48
C ASN A 20 18.96 6.39 28.98
N CYS A 21 19.97 7.09 28.48
CA CYS A 21 20.83 6.54 27.43
C CYS A 21 21.56 5.34 28.03
N SER A 22 20.98 4.14 27.86
CA SER A 22 21.85 2.98 27.75
C SER A 22 22.39 3.02 26.33
N GLU A 23 23.60 3.56 26.20
CA GLU A 23 24.46 3.37 25.05
C GLU A 23 24.70 1.86 24.91
N SER A 24 23.87 1.21 24.09
CA SER A 24 24.21 -0.10 23.52
C SER A 24 24.79 0.17 22.14
N ALA A 25 26.09 -0.09 22.07
CA ALA A 25 26.91 -0.12 20.88
C ALA A 25 26.22 -0.79 19.70
N ALA A 26 26.64 -0.36 18.51
CA ALA A 26 26.33 -0.94 17.22
C ALA A 26 26.02 -2.44 17.27
N THR A 27 24.75 -2.76 17.09
CA THR A 27 24.37 -3.86 16.22
C THR A 27 23.42 -3.27 15.20
N GLN A 28 23.96 -3.17 13.99
CA GLN A 28 23.24 -3.23 12.74
C GLN A 28 22.21 -4.35 12.85
N ASP A 29 21.03 -4.01 13.37
CA ASP A 29 19.88 -4.89 13.31
C ASP A 29 19.59 -4.97 11.82
N SER A 30 20.09 -6.05 11.22
CA SER A 30 19.69 -6.49 9.89
C SER A 30 18.21 -6.19 9.82
N ALA A 31 17.81 -5.30 8.90
CA ALA A 31 16.42 -5.12 8.57
C ALA A 31 15.94 -6.52 8.20
N SER A 32 15.38 -7.19 9.20
CA SER A 32 14.79 -8.50 9.08
C SER A 32 13.83 -8.31 7.94
N ASN A 33 13.99 -9.13 6.91
CA ASN A 33 13.03 -9.31 5.83
C ASN A 33 11.72 -9.73 6.50
N LYS A 34 11.02 -8.79 7.13
CA LYS A 34 9.61 -8.85 7.37
C LYS A 34 9.02 -8.48 6.02
N THR A 35 9.18 -9.40 5.08
CA THR A 35 8.22 -9.61 4.01
C THR A 35 6.89 -9.60 4.74
N SER A 36 6.19 -8.46 4.68
CA SER A 36 4.78 -8.46 4.99
C SER A 36 4.24 -9.49 4.03
N ASP A 37 3.87 -10.65 4.56
CA ASP A 37 3.31 -11.74 3.79
C ASP A 37 1.96 -11.20 3.33
N LEU A 38 1.99 -10.45 2.22
CA LEU A 38 0.86 -9.84 1.56
C LEU A 38 0.06 -11.03 1.03
N GLN A 39 -0.78 -11.56 1.90
CA GLN A 39 -1.57 -12.72 1.62
C GLN A 39 -2.68 -12.30 0.67
N ILE A 40 -2.41 -12.43 -0.62
CA ILE A 40 -3.36 -12.10 -1.68
C ILE A 40 -4.61 -12.96 -1.47
N PRO A 41 -5.80 -12.36 -1.29
CA PRO A 41 -7.04 -13.10 -1.14
C PRO A 41 -7.26 -14.04 -2.33
N GLN A 42 -7.54 -15.31 -2.05
CA GLN A 42 -7.70 -16.36 -3.07
C GLN A 42 -8.97 -16.18 -3.93
N ASN A 43 -9.87 -15.28 -3.53
CA ASN A 43 -11.11 -14.98 -4.23
C ASN A 43 -10.99 -13.87 -5.28
N ILE A 44 -9.80 -13.27 -5.46
CA ILE A 44 -9.59 -12.25 -6.49
C ILE A 44 -9.51 -12.95 -7.86
N VAL A 45 -10.45 -12.62 -8.73
CA VAL A 45 -10.53 -13.15 -10.09
C VAL A 45 -10.02 -12.11 -11.07
N VAL A 46 -8.98 -12.45 -11.83
CA VAL A 46 -8.42 -11.57 -12.88
C VAL A 46 -8.32 -12.30 -14.21
N SER A 47 -8.60 -11.60 -15.30
CA SER A 47 -8.55 -12.14 -16.67
C SER A 47 -7.15 -12.05 -17.29
N GLU A 48 -6.27 -11.23 -16.71
CA GLU A 48 -4.88 -11.06 -17.12
C GLU A 48 -3.95 -10.89 -15.91
N PRO A 49 -2.64 -11.12 -16.05
CA PRO A 49 -1.70 -10.90 -14.96
C PRO A 49 -1.82 -9.45 -14.48
N SER A 50 -2.11 -9.23 -13.21
CA SER A 50 -2.47 -7.90 -12.68
C SER A 50 -1.69 -7.57 -11.42
N TYR A 51 -1.37 -6.30 -11.18
CA TYR A 51 -0.69 -5.90 -9.95
C TYR A 51 -1.68 -5.82 -8.79
N PHE A 52 -1.23 -6.22 -7.61
CA PHE A 52 -2.00 -6.14 -6.37
C PHE A 52 -1.43 -5.07 -5.46
N TYR A 53 -2.32 -4.20 -4.97
CA TYR A 53 -2.00 -3.20 -3.97
C TYR A 53 -3.02 -3.26 -2.83
N GLN A 54 -2.54 -3.20 -1.59
CA GLN A 54 -3.37 -3.18 -0.41
C GLN A 54 -3.17 -1.86 0.35
N LEU A 55 -4.25 -1.17 0.68
CA LEU A 55 -4.26 0.01 1.53
C LEU A 55 -5.26 -0.19 2.67
N GLY A 56 -4.74 -0.47 3.86
CA GLY A 56 -5.56 -0.87 5.01
C GLY A 56 -6.31 -2.17 4.73
N ALA A 57 -7.64 -2.13 4.80
CA ALA A 57 -8.52 -3.26 4.51
C ALA A 57 -8.96 -3.35 3.03
N ASN A 58 -8.59 -2.36 2.21
CA ASN A 58 -9.00 -2.31 0.81
C ASN A 58 -7.95 -2.91 -0.10
N TYR A 59 -8.43 -3.61 -1.14
CA TYR A 59 -7.61 -4.22 -2.17
C TYR A 59 -7.86 -3.54 -3.51
N TYR A 60 -6.77 -3.34 -4.25
CA TYR A 60 -6.75 -2.70 -5.55
C TYR A 60 -6.02 -3.61 -6.52
N VAL A 61 -6.66 -3.89 -7.65
CA VAL A 61 -6.13 -4.70 -8.73
C VAL A 61 -5.89 -3.79 -9.92
N ILE A 62 -4.65 -3.72 -10.40
CA ILE A 62 -4.25 -2.84 -11.50
C ILE A 62 -3.99 -3.71 -12.74
N ALA A 63 -4.83 -3.56 -13.76
CA ALA A 63 -4.69 -4.23 -15.04
C ALA A 63 -3.57 -3.56 -15.87
N PRO A 64 -2.47 -4.27 -16.23
CA PRO A 64 -1.30 -3.66 -16.84
C PRO A 64 -1.52 -3.16 -18.27
N LYS A 65 -2.54 -3.66 -18.99
CA LYS A 65 -2.79 -3.19 -20.37
C LYS A 65 -3.57 -1.89 -20.41
N THR A 66 -4.56 -1.76 -19.53
CA THR A 66 -5.50 -0.64 -19.56
C THR A 66 -5.25 0.39 -18.46
N MET A 67 -4.38 0.07 -17.49
CA MET A 67 -4.20 0.84 -16.26
C MET A 67 -5.50 1.02 -15.47
N THR A 68 -6.50 0.17 -15.70
CA THR A 68 -7.74 0.18 -14.94
C THR A 68 -7.48 -0.37 -13.55
N VAL A 69 -8.08 0.27 -12.55
CA VAL A 69 -8.02 -0.16 -11.15
C VAL A 69 -9.39 -0.66 -10.74
N SER A 70 -9.43 -1.91 -10.29
CA SER A 70 -10.63 -2.55 -9.76
C SER A 70 -10.47 -2.88 -8.27
N ASP A 71 -11.60 -3.01 -7.58
CA ASP A 71 -11.64 -3.56 -6.23
C ASP A 71 -11.46 -5.09 -6.22
N GLY A 72 -11.41 -5.70 -5.03
CA GLY A 72 -11.30 -7.16 -4.88
C GLY A 72 -12.52 -7.96 -5.37
N SER A 73 -13.63 -7.30 -5.71
CA SER A 73 -14.82 -7.90 -6.34
C SER A 73 -14.81 -7.75 -7.88
N GLY A 74 -13.82 -7.06 -8.44
CA GLY A 74 -13.68 -6.83 -9.87
C GLY A 74 -14.40 -5.58 -10.38
N ASN A 75 -15.02 -4.77 -9.53
CA ASN A 75 -15.64 -3.52 -9.95
C ASN A 75 -14.56 -2.49 -10.25
N VAL A 76 -14.66 -1.81 -11.39
CA VAL A 76 -13.76 -0.72 -11.73
C VAL A 76 -14.03 0.47 -10.82
N ILE A 77 -13.00 0.92 -10.11
CA ILE A 77 -13.07 2.05 -9.17
C ILE A 77 -12.19 3.23 -9.58
N GLY A 78 -11.35 3.05 -10.61
CA GLY A 78 -10.43 4.10 -11.01
C GLY A 78 -9.42 3.72 -12.10
N THR A 79 -8.39 4.55 -12.21
CA THR A 79 -7.26 4.37 -13.12
C THR A 79 -5.93 4.61 -12.41
N PHE A 80 -4.87 3.99 -12.93
CA PHE A 80 -3.51 4.19 -12.48
C PHE A 80 -2.77 5.15 -13.41
N ASN A 81 -2.22 6.22 -12.85
CA ASN A 81 -1.35 7.14 -13.56
C ASN A 81 0.10 6.69 -13.42
N THR A 82 0.66 6.18 -14.51
CA THR A 82 2.04 5.67 -14.56
C THR A 82 3.10 6.76 -14.42
N SER A 83 2.77 8.02 -14.72
CA SER A 83 3.71 9.15 -14.57
C SER A 83 3.88 9.56 -13.11
N THR A 84 2.84 9.45 -12.29
CA THR A 84 2.85 9.89 -10.88
C THR A 84 2.83 8.74 -9.89
N GLY A 85 2.63 7.50 -10.38
CA GLY A 85 2.41 6.34 -9.53
C GLY A 85 1.14 6.46 -8.69
N ALA A 86 0.10 7.11 -9.22
CA ALA A 86 -1.12 7.41 -8.46
C ALA A 86 -2.30 6.55 -8.89
N ILE A 87 -3.11 6.10 -7.94
CA ILE A 87 -4.46 5.57 -8.20
C ILE A 87 -5.43 6.72 -8.08
N MET A 88 -6.17 7.00 -9.15
CA MET A 88 -7.23 8.01 -9.20
C MET A 88 -8.58 7.32 -9.25
N SER A 89 -9.52 7.73 -8.42
CA SER A 89 -10.90 7.24 -8.47
C SER A 89 -11.61 7.71 -9.75
N LEU A 90 -12.75 7.10 -10.07
CA LEU A 90 -13.60 7.57 -11.17
C LEU A 90 -14.08 9.03 -11.02
N SER A 91 -14.12 9.55 -9.79
CA SER A 91 -14.45 10.95 -9.49
C SER A 91 -13.25 11.89 -9.56
N GLY A 92 -12.04 11.38 -9.83
CA GLY A 92 -10.81 12.15 -9.89
C GLY A 92 -10.10 12.34 -8.55
N GLU A 93 -10.55 11.69 -7.48
CA GLU A 93 -9.90 11.73 -6.17
C GLU A 93 -8.67 10.83 -6.15
N ILE A 94 -7.63 11.24 -5.43
CA ILE A 94 -6.41 10.46 -5.28
C ILE A 94 -6.59 9.46 -4.13
N ILE A 95 -6.52 8.17 -4.46
CA ILE A 95 -6.63 7.07 -3.49
C ILE A 95 -5.25 6.70 -2.92
N ALA A 96 -4.23 6.67 -3.78
CA ALA A 96 -2.85 6.37 -3.41
C ALA A 96 -1.87 7.08 -4.36
N ILE A 97 -0.64 7.33 -3.91
CA ILE A 97 0.42 7.98 -4.70
C ILE A 97 1.77 7.31 -4.48
N ASN A 98 2.74 7.61 -5.35
CA ASN A 98 4.12 7.12 -5.27
C ASN A 98 4.22 5.58 -5.30
N LEU A 99 3.26 4.92 -5.94
CA LEU A 99 3.29 3.47 -6.15
C LEU A 99 4.24 3.13 -7.30
N ASP A 100 5.09 2.14 -7.05
CA ASP A 100 6.02 1.59 -8.01
C ASP A 100 5.56 0.19 -8.41
N LEU A 101 5.01 0.06 -9.63
CA LEU A 101 4.47 -1.21 -10.13
C LEU A 101 5.51 -2.34 -10.13
N SER A 102 6.81 -2.02 -10.25
CA SER A 102 7.88 -3.02 -10.21
C SER A 102 8.06 -3.68 -8.84
N LYS A 103 7.54 -3.04 -7.79
CA LYS A 103 7.59 -3.51 -6.40
C LYS A 103 6.29 -4.13 -5.92
N LEU A 104 5.23 -4.07 -6.75
CA LEU A 104 3.94 -4.64 -6.39
C LEU A 104 3.91 -6.13 -6.72
N PRO A 105 3.32 -6.96 -5.84
CA PRO A 105 3.05 -8.34 -6.16
C PRO A 105 2.10 -8.45 -7.36
N MET A 106 2.25 -9.51 -8.15
CA MET A 106 1.36 -9.82 -9.26
C MET A 106 0.44 -10.99 -8.94
N ILE A 107 -0.81 -10.87 -9.37
CA ILE A 107 -1.82 -11.93 -9.36
C ILE A 107 -1.84 -12.58 -10.74
N ALA A 108 -1.81 -13.91 -10.78
CA ALA A 108 -1.94 -14.66 -12.01
C ALA A 108 -3.42 -14.69 -12.48
N PRO A 109 -3.68 -14.80 -13.80
CA PRO A 109 -5.02 -15.02 -14.32
C PRO A 109 -5.70 -16.22 -13.67
N THR A 110 -6.96 -16.07 -13.32
CA THR A 110 -7.79 -17.20 -12.92
C THR A 110 -8.15 -17.97 -14.19
N VAL A 111 -7.51 -19.12 -14.41
CA VAL A 111 -7.99 -20.07 -15.42
C VAL A 111 -9.38 -20.55 -14.99
N PRO A 112 -10.39 -20.52 -15.87
CA PRO A 112 -11.66 -21.15 -15.56
C PRO A 112 -11.39 -22.64 -15.31
N SER A 113 -11.66 -23.12 -14.09
CA SER A 113 -11.56 -24.55 -13.80
C SER A 113 -12.54 -25.30 -14.70
N LYS A 114 -12.01 -26.19 -15.54
CA LYS A 114 -12.79 -26.97 -16.51
C LYS A 114 -13.60 -28.10 -15.83
N ASP A 115 -13.48 -28.27 -14.51
CA ASP A 115 -13.98 -29.43 -13.77
C ASP A 115 -15.47 -29.41 -13.43
N LEU A 116 -16.28 -28.50 -14.00
CA LEU A 116 -17.72 -28.41 -13.69
C LEU A 116 -18.67 -28.79 -14.82
N ILE A 117 -18.19 -29.35 -15.94
CA ILE A 117 -19.08 -29.82 -17.01
C ILE A 117 -18.66 -31.21 -17.51
N ALA A 118 -18.70 -32.19 -16.61
CA ALA A 118 -18.97 -33.57 -16.99
C ALA A 118 -20.32 -33.95 -16.37
N VAL A 119 -21.40 -33.32 -16.84
CA VAL A 119 -22.71 -33.96 -16.75
C VAL A 119 -22.67 -35.05 -17.80
N ASP A 120 -22.34 -36.25 -17.32
CA ASP A 120 -22.52 -37.50 -18.02
C ASP A 120 -23.95 -37.53 -18.57
N LEU A 121 -24.07 -37.36 -19.89
CA LEU A 121 -25.29 -37.57 -20.65
C LEU A 121 -25.12 -38.88 -21.41
N ASP A 122 -24.96 -40.00 -20.69
CA ASP A 122 -25.34 -41.29 -21.24
C ASP A 122 -26.87 -41.44 -21.16
N SER A 123 -27.50 -41.47 -22.33
CA SER A 123 -28.84 -42.03 -22.55
C SER A 123 -28.88 -42.72 -23.91
#